data_AF-A0A5K1FX19-F1
#
_entry.id   AF-A0A5K1FX19-F1
#
_cell.length_a   1.000
_cell.length_b   1.000
_cell.length_c   1.000
_cell.angle_alpha   90.00
_cell.angle_beta   90.00
_cell.angle_gamma   90.00
#
_symmetry.space_group_name_H-M   'P 1'
#
loop_
_entity.id
_entity.type
_entity.pdbx_description
1 polymer ?
#
loop_
_entity_poly.entity_id
_entity_poly.type
_entity_poly.pdbx_seq_one_letter_code
_entity_poly.pdbx_strand_id
1 'polypeptide(L)'
;SFSRSSVNYMAGCQTALSNMVMSFVVLLTLELITPLFHYTPNAILAAIITSAVVGLIDFEAAWTIWKIDKMDFVACLGAFLGVLFMSAEIGLLIA
;
A
#
# COMPACT_ATOMS: atom_id res chain seq x y z
N SER A 1 -7.06 -2.40 -1.07
CA SER A 1 -6.18 -1.30 -0.61
C SER A 1 -5.67 -1.61 0.77
N PHE A 2 -4.39 -1.95 0.87
CA PHE A 2 -3.75 -2.41 2.11
C PHE A 2 -3.98 -1.46 3.29
N SER A 3 -3.77 -0.14 3.09
CA SER A 3 -3.99 0.88 4.11
C SER A 3 -5.43 0.96 4.63
N ARG A 4 -6.46 0.80 3.78
CA ARG A 4 -7.86 0.81 4.24
C ARG A 4 -8.20 -0.47 5.02
N SER A 5 -7.69 -1.61 4.57
CA SER A 5 -7.92 -2.90 5.22
C SER A 5 -7.21 -3.02 6.58
N SER A 6 -5.99 -2.49 6.71
CA SER A 6 -5.26 -2.48 7.98
C SER A 6 -5.96 -1.60 9.02
N VAL A 7 -6.41 -0.40 8.63
CA VAL A 7 -7.19 0.48 9.53
C VAL A 7 -8.51 -0.16 9.92
N ASN A 8 -9.20 -0.82 8.99
CA ASN A 8 -10.46 -1.50 9.29
C ASN A 8 -10.29 -2.69 10.25
N TYR A 9 -9.18 -3.42 10.10
CA TYR A 9 -8.78 -4.49 11.02
C TYR A 9 -8.43 -3.94 12.41
N MET A 10 -7.66 -2.85 12.49
CA MET A 10 -7.35 -2.17 13.75
C MET A 10 -8.59 -1.58 14.43
N ALA A 11 -9.60 -1.17 13.67
CA ALA A 11 -10.90 -0.70 14.17
C ALA A 11 -11.82 -1.84 14.67
N GLY A 12 -11.37 -3.10 14.64
CA GLY A 12 -12.13 -4.24 15.14
C GLY A 12 -13.32 -4.66 14.28
N CYS A 13 -13.39 -4.19 13.03
CA CYS A 13 -14.49 -4.56 12.12
C CYS A 13 -14.34 -5.99 11.60
N GLN A 14 -15.38 -6.80 11.81
CA GLN A 14 -15.40 -8.22 11.41
C GLN A 14 -16.43 -8.53 10.32
N THR A 15 -17.27 -7.56 9.92
CA THR A 15 -18.40 -7.78 9.00
C THR A 15 -18.31 -6.91 7.75
N ALA A 16 -18.97 -7.35 6.67
CA ALA A 16 -19.06 -6.61 5.41
C ALA A 16 -19.81 -5.27 5.53
N LEU A 17 -20.52 -5.03 6.64
CA LEU A 17 -21.19 -3.76 6.92
C LEU A 17 -20.19 -2.59 6.98
N SER A 18 -18.95 -2.82 7.41
CA SER A 18 -17.90 -1.78 7.40
C SER A 18 -17.63 -1.24 5.99
N ASN A 19 -17.55 -2.12 4.99
CA ASN A 19 -17.35 -1.70 3.61
C ASN A 19 -18.57 -0.94 3.06
N MET A 20 -19.79 -1.30 3.49
CA MET A 20 -21.01 -0.61 3.09
C MET A 20 -21.06 0.81 3.64
N VAL A 21 -20.76 0.99 4.93
CA VAL A 21 -20.68 2.31 5.57
C VAL A 21 -19.58 3.15 4.93
N MET A 22 -18.40 2.57 4.68
CA MET A 22 -17.30 3.27 4.01
C MET A 22 -17.72 3.77 2.62
N SER A 23 -18.39 2.94 1.81
CA SER A 23 -18.85 3.34 0.47
C SER A 23 -19.88 4.46 0.54
N PHE A 24 -20.80 4.40 1.50
CA PHE A 24 -21.81 5.44 1.69
C PHE A 24 -21.19 6.78 2.11
N VAL A 25 -20.22 6.76 3.03
CA VAL A 25 -19.48 7.95 3.44
C VAL A 25 -18.69 8.55 2.27
N VAL A 26 -18.07 7.73 1.43
CA VAL A 26 -17.37 8.19 0.22
C VAL A 26 -18.34 8.89 -0.74
N LEU A 27 -19.52 8.30 -0.99
CA LEU A 27 -20.54 8.93 -1.84
C LEU A 27 -20.98 10.30 -1.31
N LEU A 28 -21.30 10.40 -0.01
CA LEU A 28 -21.66 11.68 0.61
C LEU A 28 -20.52 12.70 0.54
N THR A 29 -19.27 12.25 0.71
CA THR A 29 -18.10 13.12 0.61
C THR A 29 -17.96 13.70 -0.81
N LEU A 30 -18.22 12.89 -1.84
CA LEU A 30 -18.20 13.33 -3.23
C LEU A 30 -19.34 14.30 -3.57
N GLU A 31 -20.50 14.19 -2.93
CA GLU A 31 -21.64 15.05 -3.25
C GLU A 31 -21.61 16.37 -2.47
N LEU A 32 -21.14 16.37 -1.22
CA LEU A 32 -21.15 17.55 -0.34
C LEU A 32 -19.78 18.21 -0.14
N ILE A 33 -18.68 17.44 -0.10
CA ILE A 33 -17.36 17.92 0.35
C ILE A 33 -16.36 18.09 -0.82
N THR A 34 -16.68 17.62 -2.03
CA THR A 34 -15.89 17.86 -3.26
C THR A 34 -15.40 19.30 -3.46
N PRO A 35 -16.18 20.38 -3.22
CA PRO A 35 -15.67 21.74 -3.39
C PRO A 35 -14.52 22.08 -2.43
N LEU A 36 -14.44 21.42 -1.27
CA LEU A 36 -13.35 21.59 -0.30
C LEU A 36 -12.08 20.86 -0.76
N PHE A 37 -12.23 19.69 -1.38
CA PHE A 37 -11.10 18.89 -1.87
C PHE A 37 -10.46 19.43 -3.16
N HIS A 38 -11.14 20.32 -3.89
CA HIS A 38 -10.60 20.93 -5.12
C HIS A 38 -9.29 21.70 -4.87
N TYR A 39 -9.12 22.27 -3.67
CA TYR A 39 -7.91 23.04 -3.31
C TYR A 39 -6.81 22.20 -2.67
N THR A 40 -6.95 20.86 -2.64
CA THR A 40 -5.96 20.00 -1.99
C THR A 40 -4.63 20.10 -2.75
N PRO A 41 -3.55 20.60 -2.12
CA PRO A 41 -2.25 20.65 -2.77
C PRO A 41 -1.71 19.24 -3.02
N ASN A 42 -1.05 19.03 -4.15
CA ASN A 42 -0.38 17.76 -4.47
C ASN A 42 0.60 17.30 -3.37
N ALA A 43 1.14 18.24 -2.59
CA ALA A 43 2.00 17.95 -1.44
C ALA A 43 1.31 17.09 -0.37
N ILE A 44 0.03 17.32 -0.09
CA ILE A 44 -0.72 16.53 0.89
C ILE A 44 -0.94 15.11 0.35
N LEU A 45 -1.26 14.99 -0.94
CA LEU A 45 -1.43 13.69 -1.60
C LEU A 45 -0.14 12.87 -1.58
N ALA A 46 1.00 13.51 -1.89
CA ALA A 46 2.31 12.89 -1.82
C ALA A 46 2.68 12.43 -0.40
N ALA A 47 2.36 13.24 0.62
CA ALA A 47 2.60 12.87 2.02
C ALA A 47 1.78 11.64 2.44
N ILE A 48 0.50 11.56 2.03
CA ILE A 48 -0.38 10.41 2.31
C ILE A 48 0.15 9.14 1.62
N ILE A 49 0.58 9.23 0.36
CA ILE A 49 1.12 8.07 -0.37
C ILE A 49 2.43 7.61 0.28
N THR A 50 3.33 8.54 0.61
CA THR A 50 4.62 8.22 1.22
C THR A 50 4.45 7.54 2.57
N SER A 51 3.55 8.04 3.43
CA SER A 51 3.29 7.41 4.73
C SER A 51 2.71 6.00 4.60
N ALA A 52 1.87 5.75 3.60
CA ALA A 52 1.33 4.42 3.32
C ALA A 52 2.40 3.43 2.82
N VAL A 53 3.34 3.89 1.97
CA VAL A 53 4.42 3.06 1.43
C VAL A 53 5.47 2.73 2.48
N VAL A 54 5.83 3.68 3.35
CA VAL A 54 6.82 3.45 4.42
C VAL A 54 6.39 2.31 5.34
N GLY A 55 5.09 2.18 5.64
CA GLY A 55 4.56 1.06 6.43
C GLY A 55 4.51 -0.28 5.70
N LEU A 56 4.82 -0.32 4.41
CA LEU A 56 4.82 -1.53 3.58
C LEU A 56 6.23 -2.10 3.38
N ILE A 57 7.28 -1.32 3.68
CA ILE A 57 8.66 -1.76 3.51
C ILE A 57 9.10 -2.53 4.76
N ASP A 58 9.30 -3.84 4.61
CA ASP A 58 9.77 -4.73 5.67
C ASP A 58 11.28 -5.03 5.52
N PHE A 59 12.10 -4.22 6.19
CA PHE A 59 13.56 -4.41 6.21
C PHE A 59 13.99 -5.61 7.06
N GLU A 60 13.19 -6.02 8.04
CA GLU A 60 13.51 -7.11 8.95
C GLU A 60 13.36 -8.46 8.24
N ALA A 61 12.33 -8.61 7.41
CA ALA A 61 12.16 -9.75 6.52
C ALA A 61 13.34 -9.89 5.55
N ALA A 62 13.76 -8.80 4.90
CA ALA A 62 14.90 -8.81 3.97
C ALA A 62 16.21 -9.24 4.65
N TRP A 63 16.46 -8.76 5.87
CA TRP A 63 17.63 -9.16 6.66
C TRP A 63 17.57 -10.62 7.12
N THR A 64 16.38 -11.11 7.45
CA THR A 64 16.15 -12.50 7.85
C THR A 64 16.42 -13.45 6.68
N ILE A 65 15.92 -13.13 5.48
CA ILE A 65 16.17 -13.92 4.27
C ILE A 65 17.67 -13.98 3.97
N TRP A 66 18.39 -12.84 4.05
CA TRP A 66 19.85 -12.81 3.85
C TRP A 66 20.62 -13.78 4.77
N LYS A 67 20.16 -13.95 6.02
CA LYS A 67 20.80 -14.84 6.99
C LYS A 67 20.48 -16.31 6.79
N ILE A 68 19.29 -16.63 6.28
CA ILE A 68 18.81 -18.00 6.12
C ILE A 68 19.26 -18.58 4.77
N ASP A 69 18.89 -17.92 3.68
CA ASP A 69 19.18 -18.38 2.32
C ASP A 69 19.58 -17.21 1.41
N LYS A 70 20.83 -17.26 0.93
CA LYS A 70 21.38 -16.24 0.02
C LYS A 70 20.79 -16.33 -1.38
N MET A 71 20.30 -17.49 -1.81
CA MET A 71 19.68 -17.64 -3.13
C MET A 71 18.31 -16.96 -3.15
N ASP A 72 17.50 -17.16 -2.11
CA ASP A 72 16.21 -16.48 -1.96
C ASP A 72 16.38 -14.96 -1.82
N PHE A 73 17.45 -14.50 -1.19
CA PHE A 73 17.76 -13.08 -1.16
C PHE A 73 18.09 -12.52 -2.56
N VAL A 74 18.86 -13.26 -3.38
CA VAL A 74 19.19 -12.82 -4.75
C VAL A 74 17.94 -12.79 -5.63
N ALA A 75 17.04 -13.77 -5.48
CA ALA A 75 15.73 -13.76 -6.13
C ALA A 75 14.89 -12.55 -5.71
N CYS A 76 14.80 -12.27 -4.40
CA CYS A 76 14.09 -11.10 -3.87
C CYS A 76 14.69 -9.77 -4.38
N LEU A 77 16.02 -9.66 -4.42
CA LEU A 77 16.73 -8.51 -4.96
C LEU A 77 16.52 -8.36 -6.48
N GLY A 78 16.56 -9.47 -7.21
CA GLY A 78 16.28 -9.53 -8.65
C GLY A 78 14.85 -9.07 -8.96
N ALA A 79 13.88 -9.52 -8.18
CA ALA A 79 12.49 -9.07 -8.25
C ALA A 79 12.39 -7.56 -8.00
N PHE A 80 13.01 -7.06 -6.93
CA PHE A 80 12.98 -5.65 -6.56
C PHE A 80 13.57 -4.75 -7.67
N LEU A 81 14.73 -5.12 -8.21
CA LEU A 81 15.36 -4.39 -9.31
C LEU A 81 14.56 -4.55 -10.61
N GLY A 82 13.99 -5.71 -10.88
CA GLY A 82 13.14 -5.96 -12.04
C GLY A 82 11.87 -5.11 -12.05
N VAL A 83 11.22 -4.94 -10.90
CA VAL A 83 10.06 -4.03 -10.76
C VAL A 83 10.49 -2.57 -10.91
N LEU A 84 11.63 -2.16 -10.34
CA LEU A 84 12.12 -0.78 -10.40
C LEU A 84 12.51 -0.33 -11.82
N PHE A 85 13.20 -1.18 -12.58
CA PHE A 85 13.75 -0.79 -13.88
C PHE A 85 12.88 -1.18 -15.07
N MET A 86 12.03 -2.20 -14.94
CA MET A 86 11.19 -2.66 -16.04
C MET A 86 9.70 -2.54 -15.74
N SER A 87 9.14 -3.48 -14.99
CA SER A 87 7.71 -3.52 -14.65
C SER A 87 7.45 -4.56 -13.57
N ALA A 88 6.35 -4.42 -12.85
CA ALA A 88 5.89 -5.37 -11.84
C ALA A 88 5.80 -6.80 -12.37
N GLU A 89 5.31 -6.96 -13.60
CA GLU A 89 5.14 -8.26 -14.27
C GLU A 89 6.48 -8.96 -14.49
N ILE A 90 7.49 -8.20 -14.94
CA ILE A 90 8.80 -8.77 -15.28
C ILE A 90 9.64 -9.00 -14.01
N GLY A 91 9.52 -8.13 -13.01
CA GLY A 91 10.12 -8.38 -11.70
C GLY A 91 9.60 -9.66 -11.06
N LEU A 92 8.31 -9.98 -11.21
CA LEU A 92 7.75 -11.24 -10.71
C LEU A 92 8.25 -12.48 -11.47
N LEU A 93 8.61 -12.35 -12.76
CA LEU A 93 9.21 -13.45 -13.54
C LEU A 93 10.68 -13.70 -13.19
N ILE A 94 11.38 -12.68 -12.69
CA ILE A 94 12.78 -12.76 -12.28
C ILE A 94 12.91 -13.29 -10.84
N ALA A 95 11.90 -13.02 -10.01
CA ALA A 95 11.74 -13.56 -8.65
C ALA A 95 11.68 -15.08 -8.65
#